data_AF-A0A929AXQ6-F1
#
_entry.id   AF-A0A929AXQ6-F1
#
_cell.length_a   1.000
_cell.length_b   1.000
_cell.length_c   1.000
_cell.angle_alpha   90.00
_cell.angle_beta   90.00
_cell.angle_gamma   90.00
#
_symmetry.space_group_name_H-M   'P 1'
#
loop_
_entity.id
_entity.type
_entity.pdbx_description
1 polymer ?
#
loop_
_entity_poly.entity_id
_entity_poly.type
_entity_poly.pdbx_seq_one_letter_code
_entity_poly.pdbx_strand_id
1 'polypeptide(L)' 'MNTSTAEQTENTKNLLLRKLKECQAPMSLQELETNLSSEVTLSHRTLKEAAWQLVEEGKAQFTVSWDLEIR' A
#
# COMPACT_ATOMS: atom_id res chain seq x y z
N MET A 1 -15.64 -10.83 -16.37
CA MET A 1 -14.51 -11.29 -15.55
C MET A 1 -14.30 -10.22 -14.51
N ASN A 2 -14.87 -10.42 -13.33
CA ASN A 2 -14.92 -9.39 -12.30
C ASN A 2 -13.77 -9.74 -11.36
N THR A 3 -12.60 -9.11 -11.56
CA THR A 3 -11.53 -9.23 -10.58
C THR A 3 -12.10 -8.71 -9.27
N SER A 4 -12.29 -9.63 -8.32
CA SER A 4 -12.97 -9.33 -7.07
C SER A 4 -12.15 -8.27 -6.35
N THR A 5 -12.80 -7.30 -5.69
CA THR A 5 -12.13 -6.22 -4.94
C THR A 5 -11.05 -6.75 -4.00
N ALA A 6 -11.22 -7.97 -3.48
CA ALA A 6 -10.21 -8.68 -2.69
C ALA A 6 -8.89 -8.95 -3.46
N GLU A 7 -8.98 -9.36 -4.72
CA GLU A 7 -7.81 -9.65 -5.56
C GLU A 7 -7.05 -8.37 -5.93
N GLN A 8 -7.78 -7.26 -6.15
CA GLN A 8 -7.17 -5.94 -6.31
C GLN A 8 -6.47 -5.47 -5.04
N THR A 9 -7.09 -5.68 -3.88
CA THR A 9 -6.51 -5.33 -2.57
C THR A 9 -5.24 -6.13 -2.32
N GLU A 10 -5.25 -7.44 -2.58
CA GLU A 10 -4.07 -8.29 -2.41
C GLU A 10 -2.92 -7.91 -3.36
N ASN A 11 -3.22 -7.60 -4.62
CA ASN A 11 -2.22 -7.09 -5.57
C ASN A 11 -1.64 -5.74 -5.10
N THR A 12 -2.50 -4.83 -4.64
CA THR A 12 -2.08 -3.53 -4.09
C THR A 12 -1.19 -3.69 -2.86
N LYS A 13 -1.53 -4.64 -1.99
CA LYS A 13 -0.77 -4.98 -0.79
C LYS A 13 0.65 -5.42 -1.15
N ASN A 14 0.79 -6.31 -2.13
CA ASN A 14 2.08 -6.79 -2.61
C ASN A 14 2.91 -5.67 -3.27
N LEU A 15 2.26 -4.79 -4.05
CA LEU A 15 2.90 -3.61 -4.64
C LEU A 15 3.40 -2.63 -3.59
N LEU A 16 2.56 -2.29 -2.61
CA LEU A 16 2.91 -1.43 -1.46
C LEU A 16 4.14 -1.98 -0.74
N LEU A 17 4.11 -3.27 -0.38
CA LEU A 17 5.21 -3.92 0.33
C LEU A 17 6.50 -3.87 -0.49
N ARG A 18 6.42 -4.13 -1.80
CA ARG A 18 7.58 -4.06 -2.69
C ARG A 18 8.14 -2.65 -2.76
N LYS A 19 7.30 -1.63 -2.93
CA LYS A 19 7.74 -0.23 -3.01
C LYS A 19 8.39 0.25 -1.71
N LEU A 20 7.78 -0.05 -0.57
CA LEU A 20 8.36 0.30 0.73
C LEU A 20 9.71 -0.41 0.94
N LYS A 21 9.87 -1.66 0.50
CA LYS A 21 11.15 -2.38 0.54
C LYS A 21 12.20 -1.80 -0.42
N GLU A 22 11.78 -1.36 -1.60
CA GLU A 22 12.66 -0.75 -2.60
C GLU A 22 13.19 0.62 -2.13
N CYS A 23 12.32 1.44 -1.53
CA CYS A 23 12.69 2.77 -1.06
C CYS A 23 13.37 2.78 0.31
N GLN A 24 13.16 1.75 1.14
CA GLN A 24 13.67 1.65 2.52
C GLN A 24 13.45 2.92 3.36
N ALA A 25 12.38 3.65 3.07
CA ALA A 25 12.04 4.90 3.73
C ALA A 25 10.53 4.95 3.99
N PRO A 26 10.10 5.63 5.07
CA PRO A 26 8.69 5.94 5.29
C PRO A 26 8.14 6.73 4.10
N MET A 27 6.95 6.36 3.63
CA MET A 27 6.26 7.07 2.57
C MET A 27 4.82 7.34 2.93
N SER A 28 4.33 8.52 2.59
CA SER A 28 2.94 8.86 2.78
C SER A 28 2.04 8.03 1.85
N LEU A 29 0.79 7.80 2.27
CA LEU A 29 -0.18 7.11 1.41
C LEU A 29 -0.41 7.86 0.08
N GLN A 30 -0.30 9.19 0.09
CA GLN A 30 -0.44 9.99 -1.13
C GLN A 30 0.75 9.81 -2.09
N GLU A 31 1.97 9.71 -1.57
CA GLU A 31 3.14 9.38 -2.39
C GLU A 31 3.05 7.96 -2.94
N LEU A 32 2.65 7.00 -2.11
CA LEU A 32 2.44 5.61 -2.55
C LEU A 32 1.39 5.55 -3.64
N GLU A 33 0.29 6.29 -3.49
CA GLU A 33 -0.74 6.40 -4.52
C GLU A 33 -0.20 6.98 -5.81
N THR A 34 0.57 8.06 -5.75
CA THR A 34 1.12 8.72 -6.94
C THR A 34 2.10 7.80 -7.67
N ASN A 35 2.97 7.12 -6.92
CA ASN A 35 3.93 6.16 -7.47
C ASN A 35 3.24 4.94 -8.08
N LEU A 36 2.21 4.42 -7.41
CA LEU A 36 1.50 3.21 -7.84
C LEU A 36 0.40 3.47 -8.87
N SER A 37 -0.11 4.70 -8.99
CA SER A 37 -1.11 5.10 -9.99
C SER A 37 -0.60 4.92 -11.42
N SER A 38 0.72 4.90 -11.61
CA SER A 38 1.34 4.61 -12.91
C SER A 38 1.40 3.11 -13.21
N GLU A 39 1.38 2.24 -12.18
CA GLU A 39 1.44 0.78 -12.33
C GLU A 39 0.04 0.14 -12.35
N VAL A 40 -0.92 0.71 -11.60
CA VAL A 40 -2.29 0.20 -11.49
C VAL A 40 -3.27 1.37 -11.31
N THR A 41 -4.45 1.29 -11.92
CA THR A 41 -5.59 2.15 -11.61
C THR A 41 -6.13 1.80 -10.22
N LEU A 42 -5.49 2.34 -9.19
CA LEU A 42 -5.87 2.14 -7.79
C LEU A 42 -6.91 3.18 -7.39
N SER A 43 -7.89 2.75 -6.60
CA SER A 43 -8.77 3.67 -5.89
C SER A 43 -8.18 3.95 -4.52
N HIS A 44 -8.25 5.20 -4.05
CA HIS A 44 -7.82 5.64 -2.72
C HIS A 44 -8.28 4.68 -1.60
N ARG A 45 -9.49 4.13 -1.74
CA ARG A 45 -10.05 3.17 -0.78
C ARG A 45 -9.24 1.87 -0.73
N THR A 46 -9.00 1.23 -1.87
CA THR A 46 -8.23 -0.02 -1.97
C THR A 46 -6.82 0.15 -1.43
N LEU A 47 -6.19 1.30 -1.69
CA LEU A 47 -4.87 1.62 -1.15
C LEU A 47 -4.88 1.69 0.38
N LYS A 48 -5.86 2.37 0.97
CA LYS A 48 -6.01 2.48 2.42
C LYS A 48 -6.30 1.12 3.05
N GLU A 49 -7.20 0.33 2.47
CA GLU A 49 -7.50 -1.02 2.95
C GLU A 49 -6.26 -1.92 2.90
N ALA A 50 -5.50 -1.89 1.79
CA ALA A 50 -4.26 -2.65 1.66
C ALA A 50 -3.17 -2.20 2.66
N ALA A 51 -2.99 -0.88 2.83
CA ALA A 51 -2.07 -0.34 3.82
C ALA A 51 -2.45 -0.76 5.25
N TRP A 52 -3.74 -0.70 5.57
CA TRP A 52 -4.24 -1.13 6.88
C TRP A 52 -4.00 -2.62 7.12
N GLN A 53 -4.29 -3.47 6.13
CA GLN A 53 -4.01 -4.91 6.20
C GLN A 53 -2.52 -5.20 6.42
N LEU A 54 -1.60 -4.46 5.79
CA LEU A 54 -0.16 -4.62 6.05
C LEU A 54 0.22 -4.34 7.50
N VAL A 55 -0.44 -3.35 8.11
CA VAL A 55 -0.22 -2.99 9.52
C VAL A 55 -0.82 -4.05 10.44
N GLU A 56 -2.02 -4.55 10.15
CA GLU A 56 -2.64 -5.66 10.89
C GLU A 56 -1.85 -6.96 10.79
N GLU A 57 -1.27 -7.26 9.62
CA GLU A 57 -0.36 -8.38 9.40
C GLU A 57 1.01 -8.18 10.07
N GLY A 58 1.31 -6.99 10.59
CA GLY A 58 2.58 -6.65 11.22
C GLY A 58 3.76 -6.52 10.24
N LYS A 59 3.49 -6.38 8.94
CA LYS A 59 4.51 -6.21 7.89
C LYS A 59 4.91 -4.76 7.66
N ALA A 60 4.05 -3.84 8.07
CA ALA A 60 4.28 -2.41 8.02
C ALA A 60 3.79 -1.75 9.32
N GLN A 61 4.14 -0.49 9.51
CA GLN A 61 3.60 0.35 10.57
C GLN A 61 3.41 1.79 10.09
N PHE A 62 2.47 2.50 10.68
CA PHE A 62 2.37 3.94 10.50
C PHE A 62 3.30 4.65 11.49
N THR A 63 4.10 5.58 10.98
CA THR A 63 4.90 6.49 11.78
C THR A 63 4.00 7.55 12.45
N VAL A 64 4.60 8.36 13.33
CA VAL A 64 3.92 9.50 13.97
C VAL A 64 3.40 10.51 12.93
N SER A 65 4.05 10.60 11.77
CA SER A 65 3.67 11.46 10.64
C SER A 65 2.60 10.84 9.74
N TRP A 66 2.05 9.68 10.08
CA TRP A 66 1.14 8.88 9.24
C TRP A 66 1.75 8.35 7.94
N ASP A 67 3.08 8.34 7.84
CA ASP A 67 3.80 7.67 6.77
C ASP A 67 3.84 6.16 7.05
N LEU A 68 3.75 5.37 5.99
CA LEU A 68 3.83 3.91 6.07
C LEU A 68 5.30 3.49 5.91
N GLU A 69 5.81 2.64 6.80
CA GLU A 69 7.15 2.07 6.73
C GLU A 69 7.12 0.55 6.95
N ILE A 70 8.15 -0.16 6.46
CA ILE A 70 8.34 -1.60 6.72
C ILE A 70 8.72 -1.78 8.19
N ARG A 71 8.10 -2.78 8.83
CA ARG A 71 8.42 -3.22 10.19
C ARG A 71 9.50 -4.30 10.20
#